data_AF-A0A924JE01-F1
#
_entry.id   AF-A0A924JE01-F1
#
_cell.length_a   1.000
_cell.length_b   1.000
_cell.length_c   1.000
_cell.angle_alpha   90.00
_cell.angle_beta   90.00
_cell.angle_gamma   90.00
#
_symmetry.space_group_name_H-M   'P 1'
#
loop_
_entity.id
_entity.type
_entity.pdbx_description
1 polymer ?
#
loop_
_entity_poly.entity_id
_entity_poly.type
_entity_poly.pdbx_seq_one_letter_code
_entity_poly.pdbx_strand_id
1 'polypeptide(L)'
;MKQLIISGIILSLFALNKPQTPNTLTAKEKKEGWKLLFDGKTTNGWRGAYMNSFPAKGWDVQDGMLTIQQSDGSESHSFGDIVTDAEYSDFDLTFDFKLTDGANSG
;
A
#
# COMPACT_ATOMS: atom_id res chain seq x y z
N MET A 1 -4.03 35.34 -53.56
CA MET A 1 -4.36 35.90 -52.24
C MET A 1 -5.65 35.29 -51.75
N LYS A 2 -5.61 34.56 -50.63
CA LYS A 2 -6.66 34.37 -49.62
C LYS A 2 -6.07 33.46 -48.54
N GLN A 3 -5.72 34.06 -47.41
CA GLN A 3 -5.21 33.34 -46.24
C GLN A 3 -6.39 32.62 -45.57
N LEU A 4 -6.28 31.31 -45.34
CA LEU A 4 -7.18 30.61 -44.42
C LEU A 4 -6.50 30.54 -43.06
N ILE A 5 -7.06 31.24 -42.08
CA ILE A 5 -6.71 31.10 -40.67
C ILE A 5 -7.47 29.88 -40.15
N ILE A 6 -6.78 28.76 -39.99
CA ILE A 6 -7.32 27.60 -39.26
C ILE A 6 -7.01 27.86 -37.78
N SER A 7 -7.96 28.44 -37.05
CA SER A 7 -7.94 28.45 -35.58
C SER A 7 -8.16 27.02 -35.10
N GLY A 8 -7.08 26.26 -34.94
CA GLY A 8 -7.10 24.96 -34.28
C GLY A 8 -7.28 25.16 -32.77
N ILE A 9 -8.48 24.88 -32.26
CA ILE A 9 -8.68 24.67 -30.84
C ILE A 9 -7.98 23.34 -30.51
N ILE A 10 -6.75 23.42 -29.98
CA ILE A 10 -6.08 22.28 -29.36
C ILE A 10 -6.81 22.06 -28.04
N LEU A 11 -7.85 21.22 -28.07
CA LEU A 11 -8.43 20.66 -26.86
C LEU A 11 -7.41 19.63 -26.33
N SER A 12 -6.44 20.11 -25.56
CA SER A 12 -5.54 19.24 -24.81
C SER A 12 -6.39 18.39 -23.88
N LEU A 13 -6.60 17.13 -24.28
CA LEU A 13 -7.15 16.07 -23.44
C LEU A 13 -6.20 15.87 -22.26
N PHE A 14 -6.38 16.66 -21.21
CA PHE A 14 -5.87 16.30 -19.89
C PHE A 14 -6.62 15.04 -19.49
N ALA A 15 -5.97 13.89 -19.62
CA ALA A 15 -6.45 12.67 -19.00
C ALA A 15 -6.59 12.97 -17.50
N LEU A 16 -7.83 12.97 -17.01
CA LEU A 16 -8.11 13.15 -15.60
C LEU A 16 -7.54 11.92 -14.89
N ASN A 17 -6.31 12.01 -14.38
CA ASN A 17 -5.74 11.00 -13.51
C ASN A 17 -6.52 11.03 -12.20
N LYS A 18 -7.59 10.22 -12.13
CA LYS A 18 -8.26 9.98 -10.86
C LYS A 18 -7.27 9.27 -9.94
N PRO A 19 -7.08 9.75 -8.70
CA PRO A 19 -6.24 9.05 -7.75
C PRO A 19 -6.77 7.63 -7.58
N GLN A 20 -5.86 6.65 -7.60
CA GLN A 20 -6.20 5.26 -7.35
C GLN A 20 -6.76 5.14 -5.95
N THR A 21 -7.87 4.41 -5.81
CA THR A 21 -8.42 4.11 -4.48
C THR A 21 -7.42 3.22 -3.73
N PRO A 22 -7.01 3.58 -2.50
CA PRO A 22 -6.08 2.76 -1.71
C PRO A 22 -6.57 1.32 -1.55
N ASN A 23 -5.63 0.38 -1.45
CA ASN A 23 -5.89 -1.04 -1.27
C ASN A 23 -6.78 -1.64 -2.38
N THR A 24 -6.62 -1.17 -3.62
CA THR A 24 -7.27 -1.73 -4.81
C THR A 24 -6.29 -1.81 -5.97
N LEU A 25 -6.41 -2.88 -6.76
CA LEU A 25 -5.65 -3.04 -8.00
C LEU A 25 -6.43 -2.44 -9.18
N THR A 26 -5.71 -1.67 -9.99
CA THR A 26 -6.14 -1.21 -11.32
C THR A 26 -6.30 -2.38 -12.29
N ALA A 27 -6.97 -2.12 -13.41
CA ALA A 27 -7.07 -3.10 -14.48
C ALA A 27 -5.70 -3.50 -15.07
N LYS A 28 -4.76 -2.56 -15.09
CA LYS A 28 -3.39 -2.81 -15.58
C LYS A 28 -2.63 -3.73 -14.63
N GLU A 29 -2.61 -3.41 -13.34
CA GLU A 29 -1.93 -4.23 -12.32
C GLU A 29 -2.48 -5.66 -12.31
N LYS A 30 -3.81 -5.83 -12.38
CA LYS A 30 -4.42 -7.16 -12.51
C LYS A 30 -3.96 -7.91 -13.76
N LYS A 31 -3.85 -7.23 -14.89
CA LYS A 31 -3.37 -7.83 -16.16
C LYS A 31 -1.89 -8.23 -16.08
N GLU A 32 -1.09 -7.46 -15.34
CA GLU A 32 0.33 -7.72 -15.11
C GLU A 32 0.58 -8.77 -14.03
N GLY A 33 -0.47 -9.25 -13.35
CA GLY A 33 -0.37 -10.34 -12.38
C GLY A 33 -0.11 -9.90 -10.94
N TRP A 34 -0.25 -8.61 -10.63
CA TRP A 34 -0.13 -8.12 -9.26
C TRP A 34 -1.18 -8.75 -8.35
N LYS A 35 -0.76 -9.04 -7.11
CA LYS A 35 -1.63 -9.53 -6.05
C LYS A 35 -1.68 -8.51 -4.93
N LEU A 36 -2.88 -8.25 -4.43
CA LEU A 36 -3.06 -7.42 -3.26
C LEU A 36 -2.69 -8.21 -2.00
N LEU A 37 -1.70 -7.74 -1.23
CA LEU A 37 -1.29 -8.35 0.04
C LEU A 37 -2.08 -7.81 1.23
N PHE A 38 -2.69 -6.63 1.11
CA PHE A 38 -3.50 -6.02 2.15
C PHE A 38 -4.75 -5.37 1.55
N ASP A 39 -5.92 -5.76 2.04
CA ASP A 39 -7.23 -5.34 1.51
C ASP A 39 -7.75 -4.02 2.12
N GLY A 40 -6.99 -3.41 3.03
CA GLY A 40 -7.39 -2.20 3.75
C GLY A 40 -8.33 -2.45 4.92
N LYS A 41 -8.66 -3.70 5.27
CA LYS A 41 -9.75 -4.02 6.20
C LYS A 41 -9.41 -5.13 7.18
N THR A 42 -8.68 -6.15 6.71
CA THR A 42 -8.39 -7.36 7.47
C THR A 42 -6.89 -7.61 7.51
N THR A 43 -6.48 -8.45 8.46
CA THR A 43 -5.12 -8.93 8.59
C THR A 43 -4.92 -10.27 7.88
N ASN A 44 -5.84 -10.64 6.99
CA ASN A 44 -5.78 -11.90 6.26
C ASN A 44 -4.52 -11.97 5.41
N GLY A 45 -3.84 -13.12 5.43
CA GLY A 45 -2.58 -13.29 4.72
C GLY A 45 -1.36 -12.82 5.51
N TRP A 46 -1.53 -12.39 6.76
CA TRP A 46 -0.47 -11.96 7.66
C TRP A 46 -0.54 -12.68 9.01
N ARG A 47 0.64 -12.91 9.59
CA ARG A 47 0.82 -13.45 10.95
C ARG A 47 2.01 -12.78 11.63
N GLY A 48 2.15 -12.95 12.93
CA GLY A 48 3.36 -12.52 13.64
C GLY A 48 4.57 -13.35 13.20
N ALA A 49 5.75 -12.73 13.12
CA ALA A 49 7.01 -13.44 12.96
C ALA A 49 7.14 -14.47 14.10
N TYR A 50 7.53 -15.71 13.76
CA TYR A 50 7.61 -16.85 14.70
C TYR A 50 6.29 -17.22 15.40
N MET A 51 5.15 -16.72 14.91
CA MET A 51 3.81 -17.04 15.42
C MET A 51 2.98 -17.75 14.36
N ASN A 52 1.95 -18.48 14.80
CA ASN A 52 0.97 -19.16 13.93
C ASN A 52 -0.26 -18.28 13.62
N SER A 53 -0.34 -17.08 14.19
CA SER A 53 -1.48 -16.18 14.04
C SER A 53 -1.00 -14.73 14.04
N PHE A 54 -1.88 -13.83 13.59
CA PHE A 54 -1.65 -12.38 13.72
C PHE A 54 -1.51 -11.98 15.21
N PRO A 55 -0.67 -10.99 15.55
CA PRO A 55 -0.53 -10.52 16.93
C PRO A 55 -1.86 -10.05 17.51
N ALA A 56 -2.16 -10.44 18.75
CA ALA A 56 -3.39 -10.04 19.43
C ALA A 56 -3.38 -8.58 19.93
N LYS A 57 -2.21 -7.93 19.91
CA LYS A 57 -1.98 -6.56 20.37
C LYS A 57 -0.91 -5.89 19.51
N GLY A 58 -0.94 -4.58 19.48
CA GLY A 58 0.13 -3.76 18.91
C GLY A 58 0.03 -3.51 17.42
N TRP A 59 -0.65 -4.36 16.67
CA TRP A 59 -0.95 -4.12 15.26
C TRP A 59 -2.46 -3.98 15.06
N ASP A 60 -2.86 -2.95 14.32
CA ASP A 60 -4.26 -2.62 14.05
C ASP A 60 -4.48 -2.25 12.58
N VAL A 61 -5.72 -2.40 12.12
CA VAL A 61 -6.17 -1.85 10.84
C VAL A 61 -7.02 -0.62 11.10
N GLN A 62 -6.52 0.55 10.71
CA GLN A 62 -7.21 1.83 10.91
C GLN A 62 -7.16 2.68 9.65
N ASP A 63 -8.32 3.18 9.21
CA ASP A 63 -8.46 4.07 8.05
C ASP A 63 -7.84 3.52 6.77
N GLY A 64 -7.91 2.20 6.57
CA GLY A 64 -7.30 1.54 5.41
C GLY A 64 -5.79 1.36 5.51
N MET A 65 -5.18 1.53 6.68
CA MET A 65 -3.76 1.33 6.94
C MET A 65 -3.56 0.19 7.94
N LEU A 66 -2.55 -0.65 7.69
CA LEU A 66 -2.02 -1.58 8.68
C LEU A 66 -0.96 -0.85 9.49
N THR A 67 -1.23 -0.60 10.77
CA THR A 67 -0.42 0.27 11.63
C THR A 67 0.06 -0.47 12.87
N ILE A 68 1.26 -0.14 13.32
CA ILE A 68 1.80 -0.58 14.61
C ILE A 68 1.58 0.52 15.65
N GLN A 69 1.23 0.14 16.87
CA GLN A 69 1.13 1.02 18.02
C GLN A 69 2.53 1.46 18.44
N GLN A 70 2.63 2.69 18.92
CA GLN A 70 3.87 3.23 19.45
C GLN A 70 4.34 2.38 20.64
N SER A 71 5.58 1.89 20.58
CA SER A 71 6.26 1.34 21.76
C SER A 71 6.91 2.48 22.56
N ASP A 72 7.25 2.22 23.81
CA ASP A 72 8.03 3.15 24.64
C ASP A 72 9.54 3.19 24.26
N GLY A 73 9.91 2.55 23.16
CA GLY A 73 11.30 2.40 22.71
C GLY A 73 12.07 1.30 23.43
N SER A 74 11.49 0.60 24.42
CA SER A 74 12.12 -0.56 25.05
C SER A 74 11.93 -1.82 24.19
N GLU A 75 12.95 -2.68 24.16
CA GLU A 75 12.86 -3.98 23.47
C GLU A 75 11.76 -4.87 24.09
N SER A 76 11.50 -4.72 25.39
CA SER A 76 10.44 -5.43 26.11
C SER A 76 9.01 -5.04 25.72
N HIS A 77 8.83 -3.93 24.99
CA HIS A 77 7.53 -3.45 24.54
C HIS A 77 7.42 -3.35 23.01
N SER A 78 8.29 -4.07 22.28
CA SER A 78 8.04 -4.34 20.87
C SER A 78 6.87 -5.31 20.71
N PHE A 79 5.94 -5.00 19.81
CA PHE A 79 4.82 -5.87 19.47
C PHE A 79 5.18 -6.94 18.43
N GLY A 80 6.45 -7.00 18.04
CA GLY A 80 6.99 -7.95 17.07
C GLY A 80 6.66 -7.61 15.62
N ASP A 81 7.39 -8.25 14.73
CA ASP A 81 7.21 -8.10 13.28
C ASP A 81 6.02 -8.93 12.79
N ILE A 82 5.47 -8.55 11.64
CA ILE A 82 4.50 -9.35 10.91
C ILE A 82 5.10 -9.83 9.58
N VAL A 83 4.67 -11.00 9.16
CA VAL A 83 5.11 -11.65 7.92
C VAL A 83 3.90 -12.15 7.15
N THR A 84 4.04 -12.30 5.84
CA THR A 84 3.02 -12.93 5.01
C THR A 84 2.86 -14.41 5.37
N ASP A 85 1.66 -14.94 5.21
CA ASP A 85 1.40 -16.38 5.32
C ASP A 85 2.05 -17.15 4.17
N ALA A 86 2.12 -16.52 3.00
CA ALA A 86 2.77 -17.08 1.81
C ALA A 86 4.26 -16.72 1.77
N GLU A 87 5.05 -17.61 1.18
CA GLU A 87 6.45 -17.37 0.86
C GLU A 87 6.60 -16.99 -0.61
N TYR A 88 7.56 -16.11 -0.88
CA TYR A 88 7.86 -15.59 -2.22
C TYR A 88 9.36 -15.69 -2.47
N SER A 89 9.76 -16.08 -3.69
CA SER A 89 11.15 -16.07 -4.13
C SER A 89 11.46 -14.80 -4.91
N ASP A 90 11.15 -14.79 -6.21
CA ASP A 90 11.36 -13.66 -7.10
C ASP A 90 10.06 -12.85 -7.16
N PHE A 91 10.12 -11.59 -6.69
CA PHE A 91 8.95 -10.73 -6.65
C PHE A 91 9.34 -9.25 -6.81
N ASP A 92 8.40 -8.48 -7.32
CA ASP A 92 8.37 -7.03 -7.18
C ASP A 92 7.35 -6.68 -6.08
N LEU A 93 7.76 -5.87 -5.10
CA LEU A 93 6.90 -5.40 -4.01
C LEU A 93 6.73 -3.88 -4.12
N THR A 94 5.48 -3.44 -4.07
CA THR A 94 5.14 -2.02 -3.95
C THR A 94 4.24 -1.83 -2.74
N PHE A 95 4.53 -0.81 -1.94
CA PHE A 95 3.72 -0.41 -0.80
C PHE A 95 3.96 1.06 -0.48
N ASP A 96 2.94 1.70 0.08
CA ASP A 96 3.04 3.03 0.65
C ASP A 96 3.27 2.91 2.16
N PHE A 97 4.10 3.79 2.72
CA PHE A 97 4.36 3.83 4.15
C PHE A 97 4.29 5.26 4.68
N LYS A 98 4.00 5.39 5.98
CA LYS A 98 3.96 6.66 6.69
C LYS A 98 4.59 6.49 8.06
N LEU A 99 5.62 7.29 8.35
CA LEU A 99 6.32 7.27 9.63
C LEU A 99 5.90 8.46 10.49
N THR A 100 5.85 8.25 11.81
CA THR A 100 5.83 9.34 12.79
C THR A 100 7.25 9.85 13.05
N ASP A 101 7.37 11.01 13.68
CA ASP A 101 8.67 11.58 14.03
C ASP A 101 9.47 10.61 14.92
N GLY A 102 10.74 10.38 14.57
CA GLY A 102 11.62 9.42 15.25
C GLY A 102 11.28 7.93 15.07
N ALA A 103 10.30 7.57 14.22
CA ALA A 103 9.95 6.17 14.00
C ALA A 103 11.03 5.41 13.22
N ASN A 104 11.12 4.11 13.50
CA ASN A 104 12.01 3.16 12.83
C ASN A 104 11.22 1.90 12.46
N SER A 105 11.24 1.52 11.20
CA SER A 105 10.58 0.32 10.65
C SER A 105 11.25 -0.07 9.32
N GLY A 106 11.10 -1.32 8.89
CA GLY A 106 11.67 -1.84 7.64
C GLY A 106 11.53 -3.34 7.49
#